data_AF-A0A914NR60-F1
#
_entry.id   AF-A0A914NR60-F1
#
_cell.length_a   1.000
_cell.length_b   1.000
_cell.length_c   1.000
_cell.angle_alpha   90.00
_cell.angle_beta   90.00
_cell.angle_gamma   90.00
#
_symmetry.space_group_name_H-M   'P 1'
#
loop_
_entity.id
_entity.type
_entity.pdbx_description
1 polymer ?
#
loop_
_entity_poly.entity_id
_entity_poly.type
_entity_poly.pdbx_seq_one_letter_code
_entity_poly.pdbx_strand_id
1 'polypeptide(L)'
;MPMPLASLVPAFALQVEDKPFFPHLSNNPKNYGKEILPTKEDYLANGMMPEKRVQFDKWFDQHKNEPFNLDEQLAAYCTNDVDILMAALVAFRKEFLEVSNGLDVLRESMTIASACMKHFRMNHLKPHHVGIVPEKGYDNADNQSLLALRFLKWYSEKNMVNIR
;
A
#
# COMPACT_ATOMS: atom_id res chain seq x y z
N MET A 1 3.48 -3.20 0.52
CA MET A 1 3.68 -3.70 1.90
C MET A 1 3.08 -2.68 2.84
N PRO A 2 2.14 -3.06 3.73
CA PRO A 2 1.36 -2.10 4.51
C PRO A 2 2.10 -1.65 5.79
N MET A 3 3.28 -1.05 5.65
CA MET A 3 4.04 -0.47 6.77
C MET A 3 4.87 0.74 6.33
N PRO A 4 5.32 1.60 7.26
CA PRO A 4 6.19 2.72 6.94
C PRO A 4 7.52 2.27 6.32
N LEU A 5 8.08 3.11 5.44
CA LEU A 5 9.33 2.83 4.74
C LEU A 5 10.49 2.53 5.68
N ALA A 6 10.65 3.33 6.74
CA ALA A 6 11.68 3.14 7.76
C ALA A 6 11.55 1.80 8.50
N SER A 7 10.35 1.23 8.57
CA SER A 7 10.12 -0.08 9.20
C SER A 7 10.50 -1.25 8.29
N LEU A 8 10.67 -1.04 6.98
CA LEU A 8 11.09 -2.10 6.05
C LEU A 8 12.55 -2.51 6.27
N VAL A 9 13.42 -1.56 6.64
CA VAL A 9 14.84 -1.81 6.88
C VAL A 9 15.06 -2.88 7.96
N PRO A 10 14.51 -2.73 9.19
CA PRO A 10 14.62 -3.78 10.20
C PRO A 10 13.78 -5.02 9.86
N ALA A 11 12.62 -4.88 9.20
CA ALA A 11 11.75 -6.01 8.88
C ALA A 11 12.41 -7.03 7.92
N PHE A 12 13.18 -6.55 6.94
CA PHE A 12 13.90 -7.39 5.98
C PHE A 12 15.41 -7.45 6.21
N ALA A 13 15.89 -6.94 7.36
CA ALA A 13 17.32 -6.84 7.69
C ALA A 13 18.16 -6.25 6.55
N LEU A 14 17.67 -5.17 5.93
CA LEU A 14 18.31 -4.53 4.78
C LEU A 14 19.58 -3.78 5.22
N GLN A 15 20.65 -3.92 4.44
CA GLN A 15 21.87 -3.12 4.65
C GLN A 15 21.74 -1.77 3.93
N VAL A 16 20.95 -0.87 4.51
CA VAL A 16 20.79 0.50 4.03
C VAL A 16 21.15 1.46 5.15
N GLU A 17 21.79 2.58 4.80
CA GLU A 17 22.11 3.62 5.77
C GLU A 17 20.82 4.26 6.31
N ASP A 18 20.73 4.36 7.64
CA ASP A 18 19.64 5.09 8.27
C ASP A 18 19.76 6.57 7.93
N LYS A 19 18.71 7.12 7.32
CA LYS A 19 18.72 8.53 6.94
C LYS A 19 18.50 9.46 8.13
N PRO A 20 19.16 10.63 8.13
CA PRO A 20 18.83 11.73 9.03
C PRO A 20 17.43 12.32 8.72
N PHE A 21 16.99 13.22 9.59
CA PHE A 21 15.69 13.86 9.49
C PHE A 21 15.60 14.82 8.30
N PHE A 22 14.43 14.89 7.65
CA PHE A 22 14.18 15.78 6.51
C PHE A 22 13.14 16.86 6.86
N PRO A 23 13.38 18.15 6.52
CA PRO A 23 12.48 19.25 6.84
C PRO A 23 11.32 19.34 5.83
N HIS A 24 10.27 18.54 6.05
CA HIS A 24 9.15 18.41 5.12
C HIS A 24 8.44 19.74 4.78
N LEU A 25 8.29 20.67 5.73
CA LEU A 25 7.64 21.96 5.45
C LEU A 25 8.52 22.93 4.66
N SER A 26 9.83 22.70 4.66
CA SER A 26 10.77 23.49 3.86
C SER A 26 10.71 23.14 2.37
N ASN A 27 10.06 22.04 1.98
CA ASN A 27 9.84 21.67 0.59
C ASN A 27 8.81 22.59 -0.09
N ASN A 28 9.26 23.79 -0.46
CA ASN A 28 8.47 24.84 -1.07
C ASN A 28 9.25 25.48 -2.23
N PRO A 29 8.60 25.80 -3.37
CA PRO A 29 9.25 26.48 -4.50
C PRO A 29 10.04 27.74 -4.16
N LYS A 30 9.70 28.44 -3.07
CA LYS A 30 10.44 29.62 -2.60
C LYS A 30 11.86 29.32 -2.09
N ASN A 31 12.10 28.07 -1.69
CA ASN A 31 13.33 27.59 -1.07
C ASN A 31 14.24 26.83 -2.05
N TYR A 32 13.76 26.48 -3.25
CA TYR A 32 14.57 25.81 -4.27
C TYR A 32 15.70 26.72 -4.76
N GLY A 33 16.87 26.15 -5.01
CA GLY A 33 18.09 26.86 -5.39
C GLY A 33 18.68 27.76 -4.30
N LYS A 34 18.28 27.59 -3.03
CA LYS A 34 18.77 28.37 -1.89
C LYS A 34 19.22 27.46 -0.76
N GLU A 35 20.23 27.92 -0.03
CA GLU A 35 20.55 27.38 1.28
C GLU A 35 19.57 27.96 2.30
N ILE A 36 19.01 27.09 3.13
CA ILE A 36 18.09 27.45 4.20
C ILE A 36 18.60 26.94 5.54
N LEU A 37 18.06 27.50 6.63
CA LEU A 37 18.27 27.00 7.99
C LEU A 37 16.90 26.56 8.53
N PRO A 38 16.53 25.28 8.35
CA PRO A 38 15.22 24.79 8.75
C PRO A 38 15.07 24.82 10.27
N THR A 39 13.91 25.24 10.74
CA THR A 39 13.55 25.26 12.15
C THR A 39 13.02 23.89 12.60
N LYS A 40 12.87 23.65 13.91
CA LYS A 40 12.25 22.41 14.40
C LYS A 40 10.83 22.18 13.89
N GLU A 41 10.09 23.25 13.61
CA GLU A 41 8.75 23.16 13.04
C GLU A 41 8.77 22.60 11.62
N ASP A 42 9.81 22.94 10.83
CA ASP A 42 9.96 22.46 9.46
C ASP A 42 10.09 20.93 9.36
N TYR A 43 10.60 20.29 10.40
CA TYR A 43 10.71 18.83 10.53
C TYR A 43 9.45 18.17 11.12
N LEU A 44 8.38 18.93 11.36
CA LEU A 44 7.18 18.45 12.05
C LEU A 44 7.49 17.85 13.43
N ALA A 45 8.48 18.40 14.13
CA ALA A 45 8.99 17.80 15.35
C ALA A 45 7.89 17.58 16.40
N ASN A 46 6.88 18.45 16.48
CA ASN A 46 5.80 18.34 17.48
C ASN A 46 4.88 17.13 17.24
N GLY A 47 4.86 16.58 16.03
CA GLY A 47 4.12 15.35 15.69
C GLY A 47 4.94 14.07 15.86
N MET A 48 6.21 14.16 16.26
CA MET A 48 7.05 12.97 16.45
C MET A 48 6.68 12.24 17.75
N MET A 49 6.74 10.91 17.72
CA MET A 49 6.62 10.08 18.92
C MET A 49 7.75 10.38 19.90
N PRO A 50 7.53 10.26 21.23
CA PRO A 50 8.50 10.69 22.25
C PRO A 50 9.93 10.15 22.03
N GLU A 51 10.07 8.87 21.70
CA GLU A 51 11.37 8.25 21.46
C GLU A 51 12.09 8.86 20.25
N LYS A 52 11.36 9.01 19.12
CA LYS A 52 11.88 9.63 17.90
C LYS A 52 12.19 11.12 18.12
N ARG A 53 11.40 11.80 18.97
CA ARG A 53 11.59 13.21 19.29
C ARG A 53 12.91 13.44 20.05
N VAL A 54 13.25 12.59 21.01
CA VAL A 54 14.53 12.69 21.74
C VAL A 54 15.72 12.52 20.79
N GLN A 55 15.65 11.55 19.86
CA GLN A 55 16.68 11.36 18.84
C GLN A 55 16.78 12.57 17.91
N PHE A 56 15.64 13.12 17.48
CA PHE A 56 15.57 14.31 16.67
C PHE A 56 16.20 15.52 17.35
N ASP A 57 15.82 15.83 18.60
CA ASP A 57 16.32 17.02 19.28
C ASP A 57 17.85 16.97 19.45
N LYS A 58 18.41 15.80 19.76
CA LYS A 58 19.87 15.59 19.83
C LYS A 58 20.55 15.82 18.48
N TRP A 59 19.98 15.27 17.41
CA TRP A 59 20.50 15.46 16.05
C TRP A 59 20.39 16.93 15.62
N PHE A 60 19.24 17.57 15.85
CA PHE A 60 18.98 18.95 15.46
C PHE A 60 19.93 19.92 16.17
N ASP A 61 20.20 19.73 17.46
CA ASP A 61 21.12 20.61 18.20
C ASP A 61 22.55 20.59 17.65
N GLN A 62 22.96 19.50 17.00
CA GLN A 62 24.25 19.37 16.34
C GLN A 62 24.28 20.03 14.95
N HIS A 63 23.15 20.01 14.21
CA HIS A 63 23.11 20.42 12.80
C HIS A 63 22.34 21.74 12.53
N LYS A 64 21.74 22.37 13.56
CA LYS A 64 20.86 23.56 13.40
C LYS A 64 21.49 24.80 12.76
N ASN A 65 22.82 24.90 12.76
CA ASN A 65 23.56 26.02 12.18
C ASN A 65 24.20 25.67 10.83
N GLU A 66 24.00 24.45 10.34
CA GLU A 66 24.57 24.00 9.07
C GLU A 66 23.64 24.43 7.92
N PRO A 67 24.19 25.00 6.82
CA PRO A 67 23.39 25.34 5.66
C PRO A 67 22.75 24.08 5.06
N PHE A 68 21.44 24.12 4.86
CA PHE A 68 20.70 23.02 4.25
C PHE A 68 20.42 23.33 2.78
N ASN A 69 21.11 22.63 1.87
CA ASN A 69 20.80 22.67 0.44
C ASN A 69 19.61 21.74 0.16
N LEU A 70 18.42 22.34 -0.05
CA LEU A 70 17.19 21.59 -0.21
C LEU A 70 17.21 20.69 -1.45
N ASP A 71 17.78 21.13 -2.56
CA ASP A 71 17.71 20.41 -3.83
C ASP A 71 18.56 19.14 -3.79
N GLU A 72 19.79 19.24 -3.28
CA GLU A 72 20.69 18.11 -3.10
C GLU A 72 20.16 17.11 -2.07
N GLN A 73 19.69 17.62 -0.92
CA GLN A 73 19.16 16.78 0.14
C GLN A 73 17.86 16.11 -0.27
N LEU A 74 16.99 16.78 -1.03
CA LEU A 74 15.75 16.19 -1.56
C LEU A 74 16.06 15.09 -2.58
N ALA A 75 17.01 15.31 -3.48
CA ALA A 75 17.43 14.29 -4.44
C ALA A 75 18.00 13.06 -3.72
N ALA A 76 18.93 13.27 -2.77
CA ALA A 76 19.46 12.19 -1.94
C ALA A 76 18.36 11.49 -1.11
N TYR A 77 17.41 12.28 -0.58
CA TYR A 77 16.24 11.78 0.14
C TYR A 77 15.43 10.80 -0.71
N CYS A 78 14.99 11.25 -1.89
CA CYS A 78 14.19 10.44 -2.80
C CYS A 78 14.94 9.22 -3.35
N THR A 79 16.21 9.34 -3.73
CA THR A 79 16.98 8.21 -4.27
C THR A 79 17.03 7.06 -3.27
N ASN A 80 17.43 7.34 -2.02
CA ASN A 80 17.50 6.25 -1.05
C ASN A 80 16.12 5.74 -0.59
N ASP A 81 15.05 6.54 -0.68
CA ASP A 81 13.69 6.00 -0.45
C ASP A 81 13.33 4.94 -1.51
N VAL A 82 13.69 5.18 -2.78
CA VAL A 82 13.53 4.23 -3.86
C VAL A 82 14.42 2.99 -3.65
N ASP A 83 15.65 3.18 -3.20
CA ASP A 83 16.57 2.06 -2.93
C ASP A 83 16.04 1.16 -1.80
N ILE A 84 15.51 1.73 -0.72
CA ILE A 84 14.88 0.96 0.36
C ILE A 84 13.66 0.19 -0.16
N LEU A 85 12.78 0.84 -0.93
CA LEU A 85 11.61 0.19 -1.51
C LEU A 85 12.00 -0.98 -2.43
N MET A 86 13.00 -0.77 -3.28
CA MET A 86 13.50 -1.78 -4.19
C MET A 86 14.11 -2.96 -3.44
N ALA A 87 15.00 -2.68 -2.47
CA ALA A 87 15.65 -3.72 -1.67
C ALA A 87 14.63 -4.55 -0.87
N ALA A 88 13.66 -3.88 -0.24
CA ALA A 88 12.57 -4.54 0.47
C ALA A 88 11.71 -5.40 -0.46
N LEU A 89 11.40 -4.91 -1.67
CA LEU A 89 10.60 -5.65 -2.65
C LEU A 89 11.34 -6.91 -3.16
N VAL A 90 12.66 -6.81 -3.38
CA VAL A 90 13.50 -7.93 -3.77
C VAL A 90 13.56 -8.98 -2.66
N ALA A 91 13.78 -8.55 -1.41
CA ALA A 91 13.77 -9.44 -0.24
C ALA A 91 12.43 -10.15 -0.08
N PHE A 92 11.32 -9.38 -0.11
CA PHE A 92 9.97 -9.92 -0.04
C PHE A 92 9.68 -10.95 -1.14
N ARG A 93 10.04 -10.65 -2.40
CA ARG A 93 9.83 -11.57 -3.52
C ARG A 93 10.60 -12.88 -3.30
N LYS A 94 11.85 -12.81 -2.84
CA LYS A 94 12.67 -13.98 -2.56
C LYS A 94 12.05 -14.85 -1.47
N GLU A 95 11.74 -14.27 -0.31
CA GLU A 95 11.13 -14.99 0.80
C GLU A 95 9.78 -15.61 0.41
N PHE A 96 8.95 -14.87 -0.33
CA PHE A 96 7.66 -15.38 -0.75
C PHE A 96 7.80 -16.54 -1.74
N LEU A 97 8.74 -16.48 -2.68
CA LEU A 97 9.03 -17.57 -3.62
C LEU A 97 9.41 -18.86 -2.88
N GLU A 98 10.26 -18.75 -1.85
CA GLU A 98 10.70 -19.86 -1.02
C GLU A 98 9.54 -20.49 -0.23
N VAL A 99 8.70 -19.66 0.42
CA VAL A 99 7.55 -20.15 1.21
C VAL A 99 6.45 -20.71 0.32
N SER A 100 6.28 -20.18 -0.89
CA SER A 100 5.11 -20.44 -1.70
C SER A 100 5.21 -21.61 -2.68
N ASN A 101 6.32 -22.36 -2.62
CA ASN A 101 6.68 -23.41 -3.58
C ASN A 101 6.75 -22.89 -5.03
N GLY A 102 7.37 -21.73 -5.23
CA GLY A 102 7.66 -21.19 -6.56
C GLY A 102 6.60 -20.25 -7.14
N LEU A 103 5.66 -19.74 -6.32
CA LEU A 103 4.71 -18.72 -6.74
C LEU A 103 5.41 -17.35 -6.74
N ASP A 104 5.54 -16.74 -7.92
CA ASP A 104 6.15 -15.42 -8.02
C ASP A 104 5.11 -14.34 -7.71
N VAL A 105 5.19 -13.78 -6.50
CA VAL A 105 4.24 -12.77 -6.02
C VAL A 105 4.11 -11.59 -6.98
N LEU A 106 5.19 -11.13 -7.62
CA LEU A 106 5.14 -9.94 -8.50
C LEU A 106 4.52 -10.22 -9.86
N ARG A 107 4.61 -11.46 -10.34
CA ARG A 107 4.04 -11.85 -11.63
C ARG A 107 2.57 -12.26 -11.51
N GLU A 108 2.23 -12.87 -10.39
CA GLU A 108 0.97 -13.60 -10.25
C GLU A 108 -0.07 -12.86 -9.43
N SER A 109 0.30 -11.80 -8.71
CA SER A 109 -0.61 -11.08 -7.80
C SER A 109 -0.17 -9.63 -7.58
N MET A 110 -1.11 -8.69 -7.63
CA MET A 110 -0.81 -7.28 -7.35
C MET A 110 -0.81 -6.95 -5.85
N THR A 111 -1.45 -7.79 -5.04
CA THR A 111 -1.64 -7.57 -3.60
C THR A 111 -1.25 -8.81 -2.80
N ILE A 112 -0.80 -8.59 -1.55
CA ILE A 112 -0.44 -9.67 -0.62
C ILE A 112 -1.64 -10.60 -0.39
N ALA A 113 -2.85 -10.05 -0.23
CA ALA A 113 -4.06 -10.84 -0.04
C ALA A 113 -4.34 -11.77 -1.24
N SER A 114 -4.17 -11.26 -2.47
CA SER A 114 -4.32 -12.07 -3.69
C SER A 114 -3.28 -13.18 -3.75
N ALA A 115 -2.02 -12.87 -3.42
CA ALA A 115 -0.92 -13.83 -3.40
C ALA A 115 -1.14 -14.94 -2.38
N CYS A 116 -1.52 -14.60 -1.14
CA CYS A 116 -1.84 -15.56 -0.08
C CYS A 116 -3.03 -16.44 -0.47
N MET A 117 -4.08 -15.87 -1.04
CA MET A 117 -5.25 -16.62 -1.51
C MET A 117 -4.87 -17.57 -2.65
N LYS A 118 -3.98 -17.16 -3.56
CA LYS A 118 -3.49 -18.03 -4.63
C LYS A 118 -2.62 -19.16 -4.09
N HIS A 119 -1.68 -18.85 -3.19
CA HIS A 119 -0.85 -19.84 -2.52
C HIS A 119 -1.70 -20.88 -1.76
N PHE A 120 -2.71 -20.42 -1.02
CA PHE A 120 -3.66 -21.31 -0.33
C PHE A 120 -4.40 -22.22 -1.30
N ARG A 121 -4.96 -21.67 -2.38
CA ARG A 121 -5.70 -22.45 -3.38
C ARG A 121 -4.84 -23.47 -4.13
N MET A 122 -3.57 -23.16 -4.38
CA MET A 122 -2.67 -24.06 -5.13
C MET A 122 -2.04 -25.15 -4.26
N ASN A 123 -1.63 -24.81 -3.04
CA ASN A 123 -0.81 -25.71 -2.24
C ASN A 123 -1.54 -26.37 -1.06
N HIS A 124 -2.63 -25.77 -0.57
CA HIS A 124 -3.28 -26.19 0.68
C HIS A 124 -4.75 -26.58 0.52
N LEU A 125 -5.45 -26.04 -0.47
CA LEU A 125 -6.86 -26.32 -0.69
C LEU A 125 -7.07 -27.74 -1.20
N LYS A 126 -7.78 -28.55 -0.41
CA LYS A 126 -8.13 -29.93 -0.78
C LYS A 126 -9.16 -29.96 -1.92
N PRO A 127 -9.17 -31.01 -2.75
CA PRO A 127 -10.20 -31.21 -3.75
C PRO A 127 -11.61 -31.12 -3.16
N HIS A 128 -12.57 -30.62 -3.93
CA HIS A 128 -14.00 -30.55 -3.60
C HIS A 128 -14.38 -29.70 -2.37
N HIS A 129 -13.51 -28.79 -1.91
CA HIS A 129 -13.81 -27.90 -0.78
C HIS A 129 -14.36 -26.52 -1.16
N VAL A 130 -14.23 -26.12 -2.43
CA VAL A 130 -14.82 -24.89 -2.94
C VAL A 130 -15.99 -25.25 -3.85
N GLY A 131 -17.17 -24.74 -3.52
CA GLY A 131 -18.33 -24.82 -4.41
C GLY A 131 -18.04 -24.07 -5.70
N ILE A 132 -18.24 -24.73 -6.85
CA ILE A 132 -18.18 -24.08 -8.16
C ILE A 132 -19.43 -23.22 -8.28
N VAL A 133 -19.29 -21.91 -8.12
CA VAL A 133 -20.39 -20.98 -8.35
C VAL A 133 -20.56 -20.84 -9.86
N PRO A 134 -21.72 -21.19 -10.44
CA PRO A 134 -21.99 -20.92 -11.85
C PRO A 134 -21.90 -19.41 -12.12
N GLU A 135 -21.66 -19.01 -13.37
CA GLU A 135 -21.61 -17.59 -13.78
C GLU A 135 -22.86 -16.78 -13.34
N LYS A 136 -23.98 -17.48 -13.10
CA LYS A 136 -25.24 -16.89 -12.65
C LYS A 136 -25.61 -17.17 -11.18
N GLY A 137 -24.67 -17.61 -10.35
CA GLY A 137 -24.93 -17.96 -8.95
C GLY A 137 -25.64 -19.30 -8.76
N TYR A 138 -25.94 -19.65 -7.51
CA TYR A 138 -26.74 -20.83 -7.13
C TYR A 138 -28.24 -20.53 -7.03
N ASP A 139 -28.58 -19.27 -6.76
CA ASP A 139 -29.96 -18.80 -6.78
C ASP A 139 -30.32 -18.38 -8.19
N ASN A 140 -31.41 -18.95 -8.68
CA ASN A 140 -31.88 -18.86 -10.06
C ASN A 140 -31.70 -17.48 -10.69
N ALA A 141 -31.12 -17.51 -11.89
CA ALA A 141 -30.97 -16.36 -12.76
C ALA A 141 -32.33 -15.84 -13.25
N ASP A 142 -33.01 -15.03 -12.44
CA ASP A 142 -34.06 -14.17 -12.96
C ASP A 142 -33.41 -13.11 -13.87
N ASN A 143 -33.41 -13.40 -15.17
CA ASN A 143 -33.03 -12.46 -16.23
C ASN A 143 -34.04 -11.31 -16.37
N GLN A 144 -35.06 -11.23 -15.52
CA GLN A 144 -36.14 -10.26 -15.64
C GLN A 144 -35.87 -9.05 -14.75
N SER A 145 -35.93 -7.86 -15.35
CA SER A 145 -35.81 -6.62 -14.58
C SER A 145 -37.01 -6.44 -13.64
N LEU A 146 -36.80 -5.80 -12.49
CA LEU A 146 -37.88 -5.46 -11.56
C LEU A 146 -39.01 -4.66 -12.24
N LEU A 147 -38.66 -3.84 -13.24
CA LEU A 147 -39.61 -3.09 -14.03
C LEU A 147 -40.49 -4.01 -14.90
N ALA A 148 -39.90 -5.02 -15.55
CA ALA A 148 -40.63 -5.99 -16.35
C ALA A 148 -41.61 -6.80 -15.49
N LEU A 149 -41.18 -7.26 -14.31
CA LEU A 149 -42.03 -7.98 -13.36
C LEU A 149 -43.21 -7.11 -12.89
N ARG A 150 -42.97 -5.84 -12.58
CA ARG A 150 -44.03 -4.89 -12.19
C ARG A 150 -45.01 -4.61 -13.32
N PHE A 151 -44.51 -4.47 -14.55
CA PHE A 151 -45.36 -4.28 -15.73
C PHE A 151 -46.25 -5.49 -15.99
N LEU A 152 -45.69 -6.72 -15.96
CA LEU A 152 -46.46 -7.95 -16.17
C LEU A 152 -47.55 -8.12 -15.11
N LYS A 153 -47.24 -7.78 -13.85
CA LYS A 153 -48.24 -7.79 -12.77
C LYS A 153 -49.38 -6.79 -13.03
N TRP A 154 -49.05 -5.54 -13.35
CA TRP A 154 -50.06 -4.53 -13.70
C TRP A 154 -50.90 -4.94 -14.92
N TYR A 155 -50.26 -5.50 -15.95
CA TYR A 155 -50.93 -5.92 -17.18
C TYR A 155 -51.90 -7.08 -16.93
N SER A 156 -51.50 -8.04 -16.09
CA SER A 156 -52.34 -9.17 -15.65
C SER A 156 -53.62 -8.67 -14.96
N GLU A 157 -53.48 -7.73 -14.02
CA GLU A 157 -54.61 -7.13 -13.30
C GLU A 157 -55.52 -6.32 -14.23
N LYS A 158 -54.92 -5.54 -15.16
CA LYS A 158 -55.68 -4.65 -16.05
C LYS A 158 -56.48 -5.40 -17.12
N ASN A 159 -55.93 -6.48 -17.64
CA ASN A 159 -56.52 -7.25 -18.75
C ASN A 159 -57.13 -8.58 -18.31
N MET A 160 -57.13 -8.89 -17.00
CA MET A 160 -57.62 -10.13 -16.41
C MET A 160 -57.03 -11.40 -17.07
N VAL A 161 -55.72 -11.35 -17.37
CA VAL A 161 -54.99 -12.48 -17.97
C VAL A 161 -54.00 -13.04 -16.95
N ASN A 162 -53.93 -14.36 -16.82
CA ASN A 162 -52.97 -15.00 -15.93
C ASN A 162 -51.60 -15.12 -16.61
N ILE A 163 -50.59 -14.47 -16.05
CA ILE A 163 -49.20 -14.54 -16.52
C ILE A 163 -48.41 -15.30 -15.45
N ARG A 164 -47.84 -16.45 -15.82
CA ARG A 164 -46.95 -17.26 -14.99
C ARG A 164 -45.50 -16.95 -15.26
#